data_AF-A0A9C7G5V8-F1
#
_entry.id   AF-A0A9C7G5V8-F1
#
_cell.length_a   1.000
_cell.length_b   1.000
_cell.length_c   1.000
_cell.angle_alpha   90.00
_cell.angle_beta   90.00
_cell.angle_gamma   90.00
#
_symmetry.space_group_name_H-M   'P 1'
#
loop_
_entity.id
_entity.type
_entity.pdbx_description
1 polymer ?
#
loop_
_entity_poly.entity_id
_entity_poly.type
_entity_poly.pdbx_seq_one_letter_code
_entity_poly.pdbx_strand_id
1 'polypeptide(L)'
;MKKWLLLLVTSLLLVGCVEINLNKSKNEENPPQPNVEEQTVSLLDYFPNKPIEKQFKGIGNEFAQYTETLYEREGDYYPAIVDNGGTRVLRIYRVTDKEITLVHEQPEFYEDIIPSIASLESSFQDKPLLTLPLEIGKMMGDWKIVSLSDTITVPFGTFSDVIVLEKTNEDGSINRQYWVEEYGKVKDEYSQKDESGNLFEVKSELDTIKQKTR
;
A
#
# COMPACT_ATOMS: atom_id res chain seq x y z
N MET A 1 58.28 12.77 1.49
CA MET A 1 58.34 14.24 1.56
C MET A 1 58.47 14.80 0.14
N LYS A 2 57.55 15.72 -0.23
CA LYS A 2 57.42 16.66 -1.37
C LYS A 2 58.26 16.41 -2.65
N LYS A 3 57.68 16.05 -3.82
CA LYS A 3 56.76 16.78 -4.77
C LYS A 3 57.43 18.04 -5.36
N TRP A 4 58.01 17.94 -6.57
CA TRP A 4 57.41 18.15 -7.92
C TRP A 4 57.13 19.61 -8.26
N LEU A 5 57.85 20.03 -9.30
CA LEU A 5 57.89 21.29 -10.02
C LEU A 5 56.63 21.44 -10.90
N LEU A 6 55.97 22.60 -10.89
CA LEU A 6 55.56 23.29 -12.12
C LEU A 6 55.07 24.72 -11.82
N LEU A 7 55.65 25.67 -12.55
CA LEU A 7 55.19 27.05 -12.74
C LEU A 7 53.82 27.05 -13.43
N LEU A 8 52.95 28.02 -13.09
CA LEU A 8 52.10 28.65 -14.10
C LEU A 8 51.77 30.10 -13.72
N VAL A 9 51.87 30.93 -14.75
CA VAL A 9 52.06 32.37 -14.80
C VAL A 9 50.75 33.12 -14.56
N THR A 10 50.82 34.17 -13.75
CA THR A 10 49.77 35.17 -13.54
C THR A 10 49.85 36.30 -14.57
N SER A 11 48.66 36.85 -14.89
CA SER A 11 48.36 38.12 -15.56
C SER A 11 47.88 38.00 -17.01
N LEU A 12 46.57 38.21 -17.21
CA LEU A 12 46.08 39.04 -18.31
C LEU A 12 44.81 39.78 -17.87
N LEU A 13 44.86 41.10 -17.98
CA LEU A 13 43.84 42.07 -17.58
C LEU A 13 42.73 42.19 -18.63
N LEU A 14 41.49 42.14 -18.13
CA LEU A 14 40.23 42.73 -18.61
C LEU A 14 40.18 43.29 -20.04
N VAL A 15 39.52 42.54 -20.92
CA VAL A 15 38.96 43.03 -22.19
C VAL A 15 37.58 43.61 -21.90
N GLY A 16 37.42 44.92 -22.13
CA GLY A 16 36.11 45.56 -22.21
C GLY A 16 35.47 45.25 -23.55
N CYS A 17 34.32 44.56 -23.55
CA CYS A 17 33.47 44.45 -24.72
C CYS A 17 32.37 45.51 -24.66
N VAL A 18 32.38 46.34 -25.71
CA VAL A 18 31.28 47.16 -26.18
C VAL A 18 30.17 46.25 -26.68
N GLU A 19 28.92 46.51 -26.28
CA GLU A 19 27.75 45.97 -26.96
C GLU A 19 26.79 47.09 -27.35
N ILE A 20 26.69 47.33 -28.65
CA ILE A 20 25.46 47.78 -29.27
C ILE A 20 25.32 46.96 -30.55
N ASN A 21 24.31 46.09 -30.61
CA ASN A 21 23.35 46.17 -31.70
C ASN A 21 22.07 45.38 -31.44
N LEU A 22 20.98 46.03 -31.81
CA LEU A 22 19.62 45.55 -31.86
C LEU A 22 19.48 44.41 -32.89
N ASN A 23 18.72 43.38 -32.53
CA ASN A 23 17.37 43.16 -33.04
C ASN A 23 17.07 41.66 -33.25
N LYS A 24 15.86 41.29 -32.82
CA LYS A 24 15.04 40.15 -33.25
C LYS A 24 15.32 38.79 -32.59
N SER A 25 14.56 38.49 -31.54
CA SER A 25 14.06 37.13 -31.32
C SER A 25 12.68 37.15 -30.66
N LYS A 26 11.87 36.18 -31.05
CA LYS A 26 10.45 35.98 -30.72
C LYS A 26 10.23 35.82 -29.22
N ASN A 27 9.14 36.37 -28.71
CA ASN A 27 8.55 35.91 -27.45
C ASN A 27 8.01 34.48 -27.67
N GLU A 28 8.71 33.49 -27.14
CA GLU A 28 8.12 32.22 -26.73
C GLU A 28 7.77 32.34 -25.25
N GLU A 29 6.48 32.50 -24.96
CA GLU A 29 5.94 32.27 -23.62
C GLU A 29 6.11 30.78 -23.30
N ASN A 30 6.93 30.47 -22.30
CA ASN A 30 6.93 29.14 -21.70
C ASN A 30 5.54 28.88 -21.09
N PRO A 31 4.90 27.72 -21.35
CA PRO A 31 3.68 27.34 -20.67
C PRO A 31 3.92 27.25 -19.17
N PRO A 32 2.92 27.53 -18.32
CA PRO A 32 3.05 27.32 -16.88
C PRO A 32 3.33 25.84 -16.64
N GLN A 33 4.45 25.51 -15.97
CA GLN A 33 4.61 24.18 -15.41
C GLN A 33 3.47 23.94 -14.42
N PRO A 34 2.72 22.83 -14.52
CA PRO A 34 1.76 22.48 -13.50
C PRO A 34 2.51 22.28 -12.19
N ASN A 35 2.12 23.05 -11.18
CA ASN A 35 2.45 22.79 -9.79
C ASN A 35 1.81 21.44 -9.44
N VAL A 36 2.58 20.36 -9.51
CA VAL A 36 2.18 19.07 -8.95
C VAL A 36 2.19 19.29 -7.45
N GLU A 37 1.02 19.55 -6.87
CA GLU A 37 0.85 19.40 -5.44
C GLU A 37 1.30 17.98 -5.09
N GLU A 38 2.36 17.86 -4.27
CA GLU A 38 2.70 16.59 -3.64
C GLU A 38 1.48 16.16 -2.84
N GLN A 39 0.67 15.26 -3.39
CA GLN A 39 -0.38 14.59 -2.64
C GLN A 39 0.31 13.83 -1.52
N THR A 40 0.23 14.37 -0.31
CA THR A 40 0.72 13.72 0.89
C THR A 40 -0.22 12.56 1.20
N VAL A 41 0.12 11.36 0.74
CA VAL A 41 -0.64 10.12 1.03
C VAL A 41 -0.68 9.93 2.55
N SER A 42 -1.88 9.85 3.12
CA SER A 42 -2.12 9.49 4.52
C SER A 42 -2.64 8.06 4.59
N LEU A 43 -1.95 7.18 5.32
CA LEU A 43 -2.38 5.79 5.43
C LEU A 43 -3.64 5.61 6.30
N LEU A 44 -4.11 6.65 7.00
CA LEU A 44 -5.42 6.66 7.66
C LEU A 44 -6.55 6.53 6.65
N ASP A 45 -6.37 7.07 5.43
CA ASP A 45 -7.43 7.14 4.43
C ASP A 45 -7.74 5.77 3.83
N TYR A 46 -6.88 4.77 4.05
CA TYR A 46 -7.10 3.37 3.62
C TYR A 46 -8.09 2.61 4.50
N PHE A 47 -8.59 3.18 5.59
CA PHE A 47 -9.62 2.54 6.41
C PHE A 47 -10.90 3.39 6.46
N PRO A 48 -12.08 2.76 6.40
CA PRO A 48 -13.35 3.48 6.41
C PRO A 48 -13.59 4.15 7.76
N ASN A 49 -14.18 5.34 7.74
CA ASN A 49 -14.53 6.10 8.95
C ASN A 49 -15.76 5.55 9.71
N LYS A 50 -16.43 4.54 9.15
CA LYS A 50 -17.61 3.90 9.73
C LYS A 50 -17.46 2.39 9.71
N PRO A 51 -18.10 1.66 10.65
CA PRO A 51 -18.16 0.22 10.59
C PRO A 51 -18.77 -0.28 9.28
N ILE A 52 -18.09 -1.21 8.63
CA ILE A 52 -18.55 -1.85 7.39
C ILE A 52 -18.34 -3.35 7.45
N GLU A 53 -19.17 -4.07 6.71
CA GLU A 53 -18.94 -5.47 6.36
C GLU A 53 -18.60 -5.53 4.87
N LYS A 54 -17.45 -6.14 4.56
CA LYS A 54 -17.01 -6.46 3.21
C LYS A 54 -17.24 -7.94 2.95
N GLN A 55 -17.84 -8.27 1.82
CA GLN A 55 -17.97 -9.65 1.35
C GLN A 55 -17.02 -9.85 0.17
N PHE A 56 -16.21 -10.90 0.22
CA PHE A 56 -15.26 -11.27 -0.82
C PHE A 56 -15.71 -12.53 -1.51
N LYS A 57 -15.78 -12.49 -2.84
CA LYS A 57 -16.03 -13.65 -3.67
C LYS A 57 -14.74 -14.47 -3.81
N GLY A 58 -14.84 -15.77 -3.54
CA GLY A 58 -13.74 -16.71 -3.66
C GLY A 58 -13.69 -17.43 -5.00
N ILE A 59 -12.47 -17.67 -5.50
CA ILE A 59 -12.16 -18.53 -6.64
C ILE A 59 -11.02 -19.47 -6.23
N GLY A 60 -11.07 -20.73 -6.66
CA GLY A 60 -9.99 -21.71 -6.45
C GLY A 60 -10.32 -22.71 -5.35
N ASN A 61 -10.38 -22.26 -4.09
CA ASN A 61 -10.74 -23.11 -2.95
C ASN A 61 -11.90 -22.54 -2.12
N GLU A 62 -12.45 -23.36 -1.22
CA GLU A 62 -13.60 -23.05 -0.38
C GLU A 62 -13.35 -21.94 0.65
N PHE A 63 -12.09 -21.68 1.00
CA PHE A 63 -11.68 -20.67 1.99
C PHE A 63 -11.35 -19.30 1.38
N ALA A 64 -11.38 -19.20 0.04
CA ALA A 64 -11.14 -17.95 -0.69
C ALA A 64 -12.33 -16.99 -0.58
N GLN A 65 -13.52 -17.51 -0.31
CA GLN A 65 -14.67 -16.68 0.00
C GLN A 65 -14.66 -16.35 1.49
N TYR A 66 -14.74 -15.07 1.83
CA TYR A 66 -14.80 -14.63 3.22
C TYR A 66 -15.54 -13.32 3.39
N THR A 67 -15.87 -13.02 4.64
CA THR A 67 -16.34 -11.71 5.07
C THR A 67 -15.31 -11.06 5.97
N GLU A 68 -15.14 -9.75 5.85
CA GLU A 68 -14.36 -8.94 6.77
C GLU A 68 -15.27 -7.85 7.34
N THR A 69 -15.52 -7.91 8.64
CA THR A 69 -16.26 -6.87 9.34
C THR A 69 -15.29 -5.96 10.08
N LEU A 70 -15.23 -4.69 9.67
CA LEU A 70 -14.51 -3.63 10.36
C LEU A 70 -15.44 -2.94 11.36
N TYR A 71 -14.99 -2.81 12.61
CA TYR A 71 -15.74 -2.23 13.72
C TYR A 71 -15.36 -0.77 13.96
N GLU A 72 -16.03 -0.15 14.94
CA GLU A 72 -15.76 1.24 15.32
C GLU A 72 -14.31 1.38 15.80
N ARG A 73 -13.63 2.41 15.31
CA ARG A 73 -12.23 2.71 15.66
C ARG A 73 -12.15 3.13 17.12
N GLU A 74 -11.17 2.59 17.85
CA GLU A 74 -10.81 3.01 19.21
C GLU A 74 -9.38 3.58 19.20
N GLY A 75 -9.23 4.89 19.35
CA GLY A 75 -7.91 5.53 19.23
C GLY A 75 -7.35 5.34 17.81
N ASP A 76 -6.20 4.68 17.66
CA ASP A 76 -5.61 4.32 16.36
C ASP A 76 -5.91 2.88 15.93
N TYR A 77 -6.77 2.18 16.67
CA TYR A 77 -7.02 0.76 16.48
C TYR A 77 -8.35 0.52 15.77
N TYR A 78 -8.31 -0.31 14.73
CA TYR A 78 -9.46 -0.82 14.00
C TYR A 78 -9.62 -2.32 14.28
N PRO A 79 -10.58 -2.71 15.11
CA PRO A 79 -10.92 -4.11 15.28
C PRO A 79 -11.62 -4.64 14.03
N ALA A 80 -11.30 -5.88 13.65
CA ALA A 80 -11.90 -6.57 12.54
C ALA A 80 -12.17 -8.04 12.88
N ILE A 81 -13.24 -8.59 12.32
CA ILE A 81 -13.47 -10.03 12.32
C ILE A 81 -13.47 -10.51 10.87
N VAL A 82 -12.61 -11.48 10.58
CA VAL A 82 -12.57 -12.16 9.28
C VAL A 82 -13.18 -13.55 9.44
N ASP A 83 -14.15 -13.89 8.61
CA ASP A 83 -14.84 -15.19 8.62
C ASP A 83 -14.80 -15.79 7.21
N ASN A 84 -14.11 -16.92 7.04
CA ASN A 84 -14.00 -17.64 5.77
C ASN A 84 -14.89 -18.89 5.69
N GLY A 85 -15.87 -19.02 6.58
CA GLY A 85 -16.75 -20.18 6.70
C GLY A 85 -16.13 -21.39 7.39
N GLY A 86 -14.79 -21.46 7.49
CA GLY A 86 -14.07 -22.48 8.24
C GLY A 86 -13.67 -22.02 9.65
N THR A 87 -13.31 -20.75 9.80
CA THR A 87 -12.94 -20.15 11.08
C THR A 87 -13.22 -18.65 11.10
N ARG A 88 -13.33 -18.10 12.32
CA ARG A 88 -13.39 -16.66 12.58
C ARG A 88 -12.07 -16.21 13.20
N VAL A 89 -11.52 -15.11 12.70
CA VAL A 89 -10.26 -14.53 13.17
C VAL A 89 -10.53 -13.10 13.62
N LEU A 90 -10.23 -12.81 14.89
CA LEU A 90 -10.15 -11.43 15.38
C LEU A 90 -8.81 -10.83 14.95
N ARG A 91 -8.86 -9.65 14.34
CA ARG A 91 -7.69 -8.85 13.99
C ARG A 91 -7.81 -7.46 14.60
N ILE A 92 -6.70 -6.94 15.11
CA ILE A 92 -6.60 -5.52 15.49
C ILE A 92 -5.55 -4.89 14.59
N TYR A 93 -5.97 -3.89 13.81
CA TYR A 93 -5.07 -3.07 13.01
C TYR A 93 -4.76 -1.79 13.77
N ARG A 94 -3.50 -1.39 13.86
CA ARG A 94 -3.09 -0.04 14.26
C ARG A 94 -2.84 0.76 12.98
N VAL A 95 -3.55 1.87 12.81
CA VAL A 95 -3.52 2.69 11.60
C VAL A 95 -3.18 4.12 12.00
N THR A 96 -2.07 4.61 11.46
CA THR A 96 -1.56 5.97 11.66
C THR A 96 -1.45 6.68 10.31
N ASP A 97 -1.03 7.94 10.31
CA ASP A 97 -0.70 8.68 9.09
C ASP A 97 0.40 8.00 8.26
N LYS A 98 1.30 7.26 8.91
CA LYS A 98 2.52 6.70 8.30
C LYS A 98 2.55 5.18 8.16
N GLU A 99 1.72 4.46 8.91
CA GLU A 99 1.77 3.00 8.95
C GLU A 99 0.41 2.36 9.19
N ILE A 100 0.17 1.24 8.51
CA ILE A 100 -0.86 0.24 8.80
C ILE A 100 -0.14 -1.01 9.31
N THR A 101 -0.39 -1.39 10.56
CA THR A 101 0.21 -2.54 11.23
C THR A 101 -0.89 -3.49 11.71
N LEU A 102 -0.79 -4.78 11.43
CA LEU A 102 -1.57 -5.79 12.16
C LEU A 102 -0.87 -6.03 13.50
N VAL A 103 -1.50 -5.66 14.60
CA VAL A 103 -0.89 -5.75 15.94
C VAL A 103 -1.41 -6.93 16.74
N HIS A 104 -2.56 -7.50 16.39
CA HIS A 104 -3.10 -8.68 17.06
C HIS A 104 -3.88 -9.55 16.08
N GLU A 105 -3.69 -10.86 16.18
CA GLU A 105 -4.45 -11.86 15.43
C GLU A 105 -4.77 -13.03 16.35
N GLN A 106 -6.07 -13.31 16.53
CA GLN A 106 -6.56 -14.45 17.30
C GLN A 106 -7.45 -15.31 16.40
N PRO A 107 -6.95 -16.46 15.91
CA PRO A 107 -7.76 -17.46 15.24
C PRO A 107 -8.82 -18.07 16.17
N GLU A 108 -9.84 -18.71 15.60
CA GLU A 108 -10.91 -19.38 16.35
C GLU A 108 -11.67 -18.45 17.31
N PHE A 109 -11.84 -17.18 16.92
CA PHE A 109 -12.58 -16.18 17.68
C PHE A 109 -14.09 -16.29 17.40
N TYR A 110 -14.79 -17.08 18.20
CA TYR A 110 -16.24 -17.31 18.08
C TYR A 110 -17.08 -16.51 19.07
N GLU A 111 -16.47 -15.57 19.80
CA GLU A 111 -17.18 -14.70 20.71
C GLU A 111 -17.95 -13.61 19.95
N ASP A 112 -19.05 -13.15 20.56
CA ASP A 112 -19.88 -12.06 20.00
C ASP A 112 -19.36 -10.68 20.39
N ILE A 113 -18.54 -10.61 21.45
CA ILE A 113 -18.04 -9.36 22.03
C ILE A 113 -16.54 -9.30 21.82
N ILE A 114 -16.06 -8.26 21.14
CA ILE A 114 -14.63 -8.01 20.98
C ILE A 114 -14.06 -7.51 22.31
N PRO A 115 -12.97 -8.12 22.84
CA PRO A 115 -12.29 -7.62 24.03
C PRO A 115 -11.79 -6.18 23.82
N SER A 116 -11.75 -5.39 24.90
CA SER A 116 -11.21 -4.03 24.84
C SER A 116 -9.76 -4.01 24.35
N ILE A 117 -9.34 -2.96 23.65
CA ILE A 117 -7.96 -2.80 23.18
C ILE A 117 -6.97 -2.96 24.34
N ALA A 118 -7.20 -2.25 25.45
CA ALA A 118 -6.34 -2.31 26.64
C ALA A 118 -6.13 -3.74 27.19
N SER A 119 -7.14 -4.62 27.07
CA SER A 119 -7.00 -6.02 27.50
C SER A 119 -6.16 -6.87 26.56
N LEU A 120 -6.03 -6.47 25.29
CA LEU A 120 -5.28 -7.17 24.26
C LEU A 120 -3.85 -6.65 24.11
N GLU A 121 -3.54 -5.42 24.56
CA GLU A 121 -2.24 -4.76 24.34
C GLU A 121 -1.03 -5.62 24.73
N SER A 122 -1.11 -6.39 25.82
CA SER A 122 -0.02 -7.25 26.27
C SER A 122 0.34 -8.38 25.30
N SER A 123 -0.57 -8.70 24.37
CA SER A 123 -0.41 -9.73 23.34
C SER A 123 -0.05 -9.15 21.97
N PHE A 124 0.16 -7.84 21.86
CA PHE A 124 0.43 -7.22 20.57
C PHE A 124 1.78 -7.66 19.99
N GLN A 125 1.77 -7.95 18.69
CA GLN A 125 2.91 -8.28 17.87
C GLN A 125 2.81 -7.51 16.56
N ASP A 126 3.74 -6.57 16.34
CA ASP A 126 3.70 -5.71 15.17
C ASP A 126 4.06 -6.49 13.89
N LYS A 127 3.09 -6.56 12.98
CA LYS A 127 3.27 -7.03 11.60
C LYS A 127 2.92 -5.88 10.64
N PRO A 128 3.93 -5.13 10.16
CA PRO A 128 3.71 -4.04 9.21
C PRO A 128 3.04 -4.56 7.93
N LEU A 129 2.01 -3.84 7.46
CA LEU A 129 1.29 -4.13 6.22
C LEU A 129 1.57 -3.07 5.15
N LEU A 130 1.48 -1.79 5.52
CA LEU A 130 1.83 -0.64 4.68
C LEU A 130 2.57 0.41 5.52
N THR A 131 3.66 0.97 4.99
CA THR A 131 4.51 1.93 5.72
C THR A 131 5.08 2.96 4.74
N LEU A 132 4.93 4.24 5.04
CA LEU A 132 5.50 5.34 4.26
C LEU A 132 7.05 5.36 4.34
N PRO A 133 7.75 5.95 3.35
CA PRO A 133 7.22 6.32 2.02
C PRO A 133 6.84 5.08 1.21
N LEU A 134 5.86 5.21 0.31
CA LEU A 134 5.49 4.16 -0.62
C LEU A 134 6.36 4.27 -1.87
N GLU A 135 7.17 3.25 -2.12
CA GLU A 135 8.10 3.22 -3.25
C GLU A 135 8.11 1.83 -3.89
N ILE A 136 8.01 1.76 -5.21
CA ILE A 136 8.11 0.48 -5.93
C ILE A 136 9.47 -0.16 -5.63
N GLY A 137 9.45 -1.44 -5.25
CA GLY A 137 10.62 -2.21 -4.85
C GLY A 137 10.90 -2.17 -3.34
N LYS A 138 10.24 -1.31 -2.56
CA LYS A 138 10.38 -1.30 -1.10
C LYS A 138 9.83 -2.60 -0.50
N MET A 139 10.57 -3.13 0.48
CA MET A 139 10.19 -4.31 1.26
C MET A 139 9.46 -3.92 2.54
N MET A 140 8.43 -4.69 2.90
CA MET A 140 7.67 -4.60 4.15
C MET A 140 7.48 -6.01 4.72
N GLY A 141 8.44 -6.42 5.54
CA GLY A 141 8.64 -7.84 5.85
C GLY A 141 8.99 -8.60 4.58
N ASP A 142 8.24 -9.65 4.28
CA ASP A 142 8.42 -10.48 3.08
C ASP A 142 7.68 -9.94 1.84
N TRP A 143 6.96 -8.82 1.97
CA TRP A 143 6.16 -8.24 0.89
C TRP A 143 6.94 -7.13 0.20
N LYS A 144 6.87 -7.09 -1.12
CA LYS A 144 7.47 -6.05 -1.97
C LYS A 144 6.36 -5.22 -2.62
N ILE A 145 6.48 -3.89 -2.59
CA ILE A 145 5.62 -3.03 -3.40
C ILE A 145 5.99 -3.24 -4.87
N VAL A 146 5.06 -3.74 -5.67
CA VAL A 146 5.26 -3.96 -7.12
C VAL A 146 4.51 -2.96 -7.99
N SER A 147 3.49 -2.30 -7.44
CA SER A 147 2.79 -1.20 -8.11
C SER A 147 2.20 -0.23 -7.09
N LEU A 148 2.05 1.03 -7.49
CA LEU A 148 1.38 2.11 -6.75
C LEU A 148 0.25 2.76 -7.57
N SER A 149 0.07 2.35 -8.81
CA SER A 149 -0.86 3.00 -9.76
C SER A 149 -1.56 1.98 -10.66
N ASP A 150 -1.77 0.75 -10.14
CA ASP A 150 -2.44 -0.28 -10.92
C ASP A 150 -3.95 0.00 -11.05
N THR A 151 -4.58 -0.56 -12.07
CA THR A 151 -6.03 -0.53 -12.24
C THR A 151 -6.57 -1.95 -12.23
N ILE A 152 -7.44 -2.26 -11.28
CA ILE A 152 -8.05 -3.59 -11.14
C ILE A 152 -9.56 -3.51 -11.22
N THR A 153 -10.18 -4.59 -11.68
CA THR A 153 -11.64 -4.77 -11.62
C THR A 153 -11.94 -5.98 -10.74
N VAL A 154 -12.80 -5.77 -9.76
CA VAL A 154 -13.39 -6.78 -8.88
C VAL A 154 -14.92 -6.72 -9.03
N PRO A 155 -15.69 -7.69 -8.52
CA PRO A 155 -17.14 -7.66 -8.68
C PRO A 155 -17.82 -6.39 -8.10
N PHE A 156 -17.26 -5.80 -7.04
CA PHE A 156 -17.74 -4.54 -6.48
C PHE A 156 -17.56 -3.34 -7.42
N GLY A 157 -16.53 -3.36 -8.28
CA GLY A 157 -16.23 -2.26 -9.18
C GLY A 157 -14.78 -2.23 -9.67
N THR A 158 -14.44 -1.14 -10.34
CA THR A 158 -13.08 -0.86 -10.83
C THR A 158 -12.40 0.17 -9.95
N PHE A 159 -11.14 -0.08 -9.58
CA PHE A 159 -10.31 0.81 -8.78
C PHE A 159 -9.07 1.21 -9.58
N SER A 160 -8.71 2.50 -9.51
CA SER A 160 -7.39 3.02 -9.93
C SER A 160 -6.50 3.22 -8.71
N ASP A 161 -5.23 3.57 -8.96
CA ASP A 161 -4.28 3.95 -7.91
C ASP A 161 -4.07 2.86 -6.84
N VAL A 162 -4.14 1.61 -7.30
CA VAL A 162 -4.06 0.44 -6.43
C VAL A 162 -2.61 0.16 -6.06
N ILE A 163 -2.36 0.06 -4.75
CA ILE A 163 -1.08 -0.44 -4.23
C ILE A 163 -1.11 -1.96 -4.31
N VAL A 164 -0.10 -2.52 -4.98
CA VAL A 164 0.05 -3.97 -5.11
C VAL A 164 1.30 -4.40 -4.34
N LEU A 165 1.08 -5.27 -3.35
CA LEU A 165 2.14 -5.97 -2.64
C LEU A 165 2.28 -7.38 -3.18
N GLU A 166 3.50 -7.85 -3.37
CA GLU A 166 3.81 -9.20 -3.82
C GLU A 166 4.78 -9.89 -2.86
N LYS A 167 4.50 -11.15 -2.52
CA LYS A 167 5.41 -12.04 -1.81
C LYS A 167 5.69 -13.27 -2.67
N THR A 168 6.95 -13.59 -2.89
CA THR A 168 7.38 -14.88 -3.46
C THR A 168 7.78 -15.79 -2.31
N ASN A 169 7.16 -16.97 -2.23
CA ASN A 169 7.46 -17.98 -1.22
C ASN A 169 8.62 -18.87 -1.67
N GLU A 170 9.18 -19.63 -0.72
CA GLU A 170 10.31 -20.55 -0.97
C GLU A 170 9.97 -21.64 -1.99
N ASP A 171 8.71 -22.06 -2.06
CA ASP A 171 8.20 -23.04 -3.02
C ASP A 171 7.88 -22.44 -4.41
N GLY A 172 8.26 -21.18 -4.63
CA GLY A 172 8.03 -20.44 -5.87
C GLY A 172 6.59 -19.95 -6.06
N SER A 173 5.68 -20.21 -5.12
CA SER A 173 4.34 -19.61 -5.17
C SER A 173 4.38 -18.10 -4.93
N ILE A 174 3.41 -17.39 -5.50
CA ILE A 174 3.32 -15.93 -5.43
C ILE A 174 2.00 -15.57 -4.75
N ASN A 175 2.08 -14.73 -3.72
CA ASN A 175 0.93 -14.08 -3.12
C ASN A 175 0.90 -12.60 -3.50
N ARG A 176 -0.29 -12.07 -3.77
CA ARG A 176 -0.50 -10.63 -3.98
C ARG A 176 -1.62 -10.10 -3.11
N GLN A 177 -1.46 -8.86 -2.67
CA GLN A 177 -2.49 -8.09 -1.98
C GLN A 177 -2.67 -6.74 -2.67
N TYR A 178 -3.92 -6.33 -2.80
CA TYR A 178 -4.31 -5.12 -3.51
C TYR A 178 -5.03 -4.20 -2.53
N TRP A 179 -4.46 -3.02 -2.32
CA TRP A 179 -4.91 -2.04 -1.34
C TRP A 179 -5.38 -0.77 -2.03
N VAL A 180 -6.54 -0.28 -1.62
CA VAL A 180 -7.21 0.91 -2.17
C VAL A 180 -7.62 1.82 -1.02
N GLU A 181 -7.49 3.12 -1.23
CA GLU A 181 -7.99 4.15 -0.32
C GLU A 181 -9.48 3.93 -0.01
N GLU A 182 -9.93 4.31 1.18
CA GLU A 182 -11.26 4.12 1.77
C GLU A 182 -11.70 2.67 2.03
N TYR A 183 -11.14 1.69 1.31
CA TYR A 183 -11.58 0.29 1.33
C TYR A 183 -10.58 -0.67 2.00
N GLY A 184 -9.32 -0.29 2.07
CA GLY A 184 -8.22 -1.11 2.54
C GLY A 184 -7.90 -2.20 1.53
N LYS A 185 -7.67 -3.43 2.00
CA LYS A 185 -7.50 -4.57 1.10
C LYS A 185 -8.82 -4.89 0.39
N VAL A 186 -8.78 -4.91 -0.94
CA VAL A 186 -9.95 -5.21 -1.81
C VAL A 186 -9.78 -6.51 -2.60
N LYS A 187 -8.56 -7.04 -2.65
CA LYS A 187 -8.28 -8.30 -3.32
C LYS A 187 -7.02 -8.96 -2.76
N ASP A 188 -7.02 -10.29 -2.76
CA ASP A 188 -5.83 -11.11 -2.58
C ASP A 188 -5.79 -12.26 -3.58
N GLU A 189 -4.57 -12.68 -3.93
CA GLU A 189 -4.34 -13.76 -4.88
C GLU A 189 -3.19 -14.64 -4.39
N TYR A 190 -3.34 -15.94 -4.59
CA TYR A 190 -2.27 -16.93 -4.55
C TYR A 190 -2.14 -17.55 -5.94
N SER A 191 -0.92 -17.76 -6.39
CA SER A 191 -0.65 -18.48 -7.64
C SER A 191 0.58 -19.36 -7.51
N GLN A 192 0.52 -20.54 -8.12
CA GLN A 192 1.64 -21.48 -8.17
C GLN A 192 1.58 -22.27 -9.48
N LYS A 193 2.73 -22.56 -10.06
CA LYS A 193 2.82 -23.50 -11.18
C LYS A 193 3.12 -24.89 -10.66
N ASP A 194 2.37 -25.89 -11.13
CA ASP A 194 2.70 -27.29 -10.87
C ASP A 194 3.93 -27.74 -11.69
N GLU A 195 4.40 -28.97 -11.45
CA GLU A 195 5.54 -29.55 -12.17
C GLU A 195 5.32 -29.66 -13.70
N SER A 196 4.06 -29.67 -14.14
CA SER A 196 3.67 -29.69 -15.55
C SER A 196 3.55 -28.28 -16.16
N GLY A 197 3.74 -27.24 -15.34
CA GLY A 197 3.65 -25.83 -15.73
C GLY A 197 2.24 -25.24 -15.71
N ASN A 198 1.22 -25.98 -15.25
CA ASN A 198 -0.14 -25.46 -15.12
C ASN A 198 -0.24 -24.49 -13.95
N LEU A 199 -0.96 -23.39 -14.15
CA LEU A 199 -1.18 -22.39 -13.12
C LEU A 199 -2.38 -22.79 -12.24
N PHE A 200 -2.12 -22.98 -10.95
CA PHE A 200 -3.14 -23.02 -9.92
C PHE A 200 -3.27 -21.63 -9.29
N GLU A 201 -4.50 -21.13 -9.20
CA GLU A 201 -4.80 -19.82 -8.62
C GLU A 201 -5.91 -19.91 -7.57
N VAL A 202 -5.75 -19.15 -6.49
CA VAL A 202 -6.80 -18.88 -5.51
C VAL A 202 -6.93 -17.37 -5.41
N LYS A 203 -8.16 -16.84 -5.48
CA LYS A 203 -8.43 -15.40 -5.46
C LYS A 203 -9.58 -15.08 -4.55
N SER A 204 -9.45 -13.96 -3.84
CA SER A 204 -10.54 -13.37 -3.06
C SER A 204 -10.73 -11.94 -3.56
N GLU A 205 -11.91 -11.62 -4.08
CA GLU A 205 -12.18 -10.33 -4.72
C GLU A 205 -13.37 -9.66 -4.05
N LEU A 206 -13.23 -8.38 -3.66
CA LEU A 206 -14.30 -7.62 -3.04
C LEU A 206 -15.55 -7.61 -3.93
N ASP A 207 -16.66 -8.06 -3.36
CA ASP A 207 -17.92 -8.25 -4.05
C ASP A 207 -18.96 -7.23 -3.59
N THR A 208 -19.18 -7.12 -2.29
CA THR A 208 -20.15 -6.16 -1.73
C THR A 208 -19.65 -5.51 -0.46
N ILE A 209 -20.16 -4.30 -0.19
CA ILE A 209 -19.96 -3.58 1.07
C ILE A 209 -21.32 -3.22 1.65
N LYS A 210 -21.48 -3.45 2.95
CA LYS A 210 -22.66 -3.04 3.72
C LYS A 210 -22.22 -2.19 4.91
N GLN A 211 -22.95 -1.12 5.18
CA GLN A 211 -22.77 -0.41 6.45
C GLN A 211 -23.30 -1.26 7.58
N LYS A 212 -22.47 -1.47 8.62
CA LYS A 212 -22.95 -2.13 9.83
C LYS A 212 -23.70 -1.11 10.66
N THR A 213 -25.03 -1.23 10.71
CA THR A 213 -25.85 -0.45 11.63
C THR A 213 -25.66 -1.04 13.03
N ARG A 214 -25.52 -0.17 14.04
CA ARG A 214 -25.31 -0.56 15.44
C ARG A 214 -26.36 -1.55 15.94
#